data_AF-A0A3N5JKY4-F1
#
_entry.id   AF-A0A3N5JKY4-F1
#
_cell.length_a   1.000
_cell.length_b   1.000
_cell.length_c   1.000
_cell.angle_alpha   90.00
_cell.angle_beta   90.00
_cell.angle_gamma   90.00
#
_symmetry.space_group_name_H-M   'P 1'
#
loop_
_entity.id
_entity.type
_entity.pdbx_description
1 polymer ?
#
loop_
_entity_poly.entity_id
_entity_poly.type
_entity_poly.pdbx_seq_one_letter_code
_entity_poly.pdbx_strand_id
1 'polypeptide(L)'
;MGIKTSDKLRDELDSSKTSMKPFFKENNPEYLQIRQINDDEYIGKVVKSGASFEDLNNILMNVKTMLKMICPKFFFADDAVKIMALSAMPSRNYY
;
A
#
# COMPACT_ATOMS: atom_id res chain seq x y z
N MET A 1 -2.85 1.37 -5.57
CA MET A 1 -3.04 2.64 -4.87
C MET A 1 -2.33 2.55 -3.53
N GLY A 2 -1.47 3.51 -3.17
CA GLY A 2 -0.71 3.44 -1.93
C GLY A 2 0.14 4.67 -1.67
N ILE A 3 0.85 4.66 -0.55
CA ILE A 3 1.76 5.73 -0.12
C ILE A 3 3.19 5.21 -0.23
N LYS A 4 4.11 6.06 -0.68
CA LYS A 4 5.54 5.74 -0.70
C LYS A 4 6.03 5.53 0.74
N THR A 5 6.67 4.41 1.00
CA THR A 5 7.29 4.15 2.30
C THR A 5 8.51 5.03 2.45
N SER A 6 8.48 5.92 3.44
CA SER A 6 9.65 6.65 3.93
C SER A 6 10.27 5.90 5.10
N ASP A 7 11.52 6.18 5.44
CA ASP A 7 12.19 5.58 6.61
C ASP A 7 11.36 5.73 7.88
N LYS A 8 10.76 6.92 8.10
CA LYS A 8 9.85 7.18 9.23
C LYS A 8 8.62 6.27 9.23
N LEU A 9 8.03 6.03 8.07
CA LEU A 9 6.87 5.13 7.98
C LEU A 9 7.29 3.67 8.20
N ARG A 10 8.47 3.29 7.71
CA ARG A 10 9.04 1.97 7.90
C ARG A 10 9.32 1.69 9.38
N ASP A 11 9.89 2.66 10.10
CA ASP A 11 10.12 2.56 11.54
C ASP A 11 8.80 2.43 12.33
N GLU A 12 7.76 3.17 11.95
CA GLU A 12 6.42 3.03 12.56
C GLU A 12 5.77 1.69 12.24
N LEU A 13 5.95 1.17 11.02
CA LEU A 13 5.49 -0.16 10.64
C LEU A 13 6.26 -1.25 11.39
N ASP A 14 7.57 -1.11 11.60
CA ASP A 14 8.39 -2.08 12.31
C ASP A 14 8.17 -2.04 13.83
N SER A 15 7.91 -0.87 14.39
CA SER A 15 7.52 -0.70 15.81
C SER A 15 6.03 -0.99 16.07
N SER A 16 5.22 -1.24 15.03
CA SER A 16 3.81 -1.59 15.18
C SER A 16 3.63 -2.85 16.05
N LYS A 17 2.50 -2.93 16.77
CA LYS A 17 2.15 -4.10 17.58
C LYS A 17 2.21 -5.39 16.74
N THR A 18 2.63 -6.50 17.34
CA THR A 18 2.69 -7.83 16.68
C THR A 18 1.35 -8.23 16.07
N SER A 19 0.25 -7.93 16.76
CA SER A 19 -1.13 -8.17 16.27
C SER A 19 -1.49 -7.38 15.02
N MET A 20 -0.75 -6.32 14.70
CA MET A 20 -0.97 -5.50 13.51
C MET A 20 -0.17 -5.96 12.29
N LYS A 21 0.86 -6.80 12.48
CA LYS A 21 1.72 -7.30 11.39
C LYS A 21 0.95 -8.05 10.30
N PRO A 22 -0.08 -8.89 10.60
CA PRO A 22 -0.84 -9.59 9.56
C PRO A 22 -1.50 -8.66 8.55
N PHE A 23 -1.89 -7.44 8.96
CA PHE A 23 -2.56 -6.46 8.10
C PHE A 23 -1.65 -5.80 7.05
N PHE A 24 -0.36 -6.12 7.01
CA PHE A 24 0.55 -5.63 5.97
C PHE A 24 1.69 -6.57 5.57
N LYS A 25 1.95 -7.64 6.34
CA LYS A 25 2.97 -8.65 6.02
C LYS A 25 2.41 -9.90 5.37
N GLU A 26 1.14 -10.22 5.59
CA GLU A 26 0.51 -11.32 4.85
C GLU A 26 0.18 -10.82 3.44
N ASN A 27 0.48 -11.65 2.42
CA ASN A 27 0.13 -11.35 1.03
C ASN A 27 -1.37 -11.56 0.79
N ASN A 28 -2.20 -10.87 1.58
CA ASN A 28 -3.64 -10.92 1.55
C ASN A 28 -4.19 -9.68 0.83
N PRO A 29 -4.99 -9.82 -0.25
CA PRO A 29 -5.60 -8.69 -0.96
C PRO A 29 -6.57 -7.87 -0.10
N GLU A 30 -7.13 -8.46 0.96
CA GLU A 30 -8.01 -7.78 1.90
C GLU A 30 -7.28 -6.80 2.81
N TYR A 31 -5.95 -6.86 2.88
CA TYR A 31 -5.11 -6.04 3.76
C TYR A 31 -4.15 -5.15 2.96
N LEU A 32 -3.36 -4.33 3.67
CA LEU A 32 -2.30 -3.56 3.02
C LEU A 32 -1.22 -4.52 2.52
N GLN A 33 -0.52 -4.10 1.49
CA GLN A 33 0.62 -4.81 0.95
C GLN A 33 1.75 -3.83 0.74
N ILE A 34 2.94 -4.25 1.17
CA ILE A 34 4.19 -3.59 0.84
C ILE A 34 4.65 -4.14 -0.50
N ARG A 35 4.84 -3.26 -1.49
CA ARG A 35 5.26 -3.61 -2.85
C ARG A 35 6.38 -2.68 -3.27
N GLN A 36 7.42 -3.24 -3.87
CA GLN A 36 8.39 -2.46 -4.62
C GLN A 36 7.86 -2.18 -6.02
N ILE A 37 7.90 -0.92 -6.42
CA ILE A 37 7.48 -0.45 -7.73
C ILE A 37 8.58 0.47 -8.23
N ASN A 38 9.33 0.00 -9.23
CA ASN A 38 10.63 0.55 -9.62
C ASN A 38 11.61 0.50 -8.41
N ASP A 39 12.31 1.59 -8.13
CA ASP A 39 13.25 1.72 -6.99
C ASP A 39 12.58 2.10 -5.67
N ASP A 40 11.27 2.32 -5.67
CA ASP A 40 10.54 2.83 -4.52
C ASP A 40 9.64 1.75 -3.90
N GLU A 41 9.58 1.75 -2.56
CA GLU A 41 8.67 0.90 -1.81
C GLU A 41 7.36 1.65 -1.51
N TYR A 42 6.23 0.96 -1.65
CA TYR A 42 4.91 1.51 -1.40
C TYR A 42 4.11 0.57 -0.51
N ILE A 43 3.34 1.15 0.40
CA ILE A 43 2.31 0.44 1.17
C ILE A 43 0.92 0.86 0.70
N GLY A 44 0.07 -0.12 0.39
CA GLY A 44 -1.27 0.17 -0.10
C GLY A 44 -2.03 -1.07 -0.55
N LYS A 45 -3.03 -0.86 -1.41
CA LYS A 45 -3.85 -1.93 -1.98
C LYS A 45 -3.76 -1.96 -3.50
N VAL A 46 -3.81 -3.17 -4.05
CA VAL A 46 -3.91 -3.39 -5.50
C VAL A 46 -5.36 -3.14 -5.91
N VAL A 47 -5.53 -2.31 -6.93
CA VAL A 47 -6.83 -2.00 -7.52
C VAL A 47 -6.95 -2.78 -8.82
N LYS A 48 -8.12 -3.36 -9.07
CA LYS A 48 -8.40 -4.02 -10.36
C LYS A 48 -8.46 -2.97 -11.48
N SER A 49 -8.00 -3.36 -12.67
CA SER A 49 -8.19 -2.51 -13.85
C SER A 49 -9.68 -2.34 -14.12
N GLY A 50 -10.08 -1.13 -14.54
CA GLY A 50 -11.49 -0.80 -14.78
C GLY A 50 -12.31 -0.53 -13.51
N ALA A 51 -11.68 -0.36 -12.35
CA ALA A 51 -12.37 0.06 -11.12
C ALA A 51 -13.05 1.43 -11.32
N SER A 52 -14.25 1.58 -10.76
CA SER A 52 -14.99 2.84 -10.80
C SER A 52 -14.35 3.90 -9.89
N PHE A 53 -14.73 5.16 -10.07
CA PHE A 53 -14.32 6.23 -9.16
C PHE A 53 -14.79 5.99 -7.72
N GLU A 54 -15.97 5.38 -7.55
CA GLU A 54 -16.49 4.99 -6.24
C GLU A 54 -15.62 3.92 -5.59
N ASP A 55 -15.23 2.88 -6.33
CA ASP A 55 -14.32 1.85 -5.85
C ASP A 55 -12.97 2.43 -5.43
N LEU A 56 -12.44 3.37 -6.23
CA LEU A 56 -11.18 4.07 -5.91
C LEU A 56 -11.29 4.84 -4.59
N ASN A 57 -12.39 5.56 -4.36
CA ASN A 57 -12.62 6.27 -3.10
C ASN A 57 -12.79 5.32 -1.92
N ASN A 58 -13.52 4.22 -2.10
CA ASN A 58 -13.69 3.20 -1.06
C ASN A 58 -12.35 2.57 -0.67
N ILE A 59 -11.51 2.25 -1.66
CA ILE A 59 -10.16 1.73 -1.42
C ILE A 59 -9.27 2.78 -0.76
N LEU A 60 -9.35 4.05 -1.19
CA LEU A 60 -8.61 5.15 -0.57
C LEU A 60 -8.95 5.30 0.92
N MET A 61 -10.24 5.33 1.26
CA MET A 61 -10.71 5.41 2.65
C MET A 61 -10.27 4.18 3.46
N ASN A 62 -10.30 3.00 2.84
CA ASN A 62 -9.87 1.77 3.48
C ASN A 62 -8.36 1.79 3.79
N VAL A 63 -7.52 2.21 2.82
CA VAL A 63 -6.07 2.37 3.01
C VAL A 63 -5.78 3.37 4.14
N LYS A 64 -6.43 4.54 4.13
CA LYS A 64 -6.26 5.56 5.17
C LYS A 64 -6.63 5.01 6.55
N THR A 65 -7.76 4.32 6.67
CA THR A 65 -8.23 3.74 7.94
C THR A 65 -7.27 2.66 8.46
N MET A 66 -6.82 1.76 7.60
CA MET A 66 -5.86 0.71 8.00
C MET A 66 -4.52 1.30 8.43
N LEU A 67 -3.99 2.27 7.68
CA LEU A 67 -2.75 2.94 8.05
C LEU A 67 -2.89 3.69 9.37
N LYS A 68 -4.03 4.34 9.64
CA LYS A 68 -4.28 5.00 10.93
C LYS A 68 -4.39 4.00 12.08
N MET A 69 -4.91 2.81 11.83
CA MET A 69 -4.98 1.73 12.82
C MET A 69 -3.60 1.15 13.14
N ILE A 70 -2.74 0.95 12.13
CA ILE A 70 -1.41 0.35 12.28
C ILE A 70 -0.41 1.38 12.83
N CYS A 71 -0.42 2.60 12.28
CA CYS A 71 0.50 3.70 12.59
C CYS A 71 -0.29 4.94 13.05
N PRO A 72 -0.92 4.93 14.23
CA PRO A 72 -1.82 6.00 14.67
C PRO A 72 -1.13 7.36 14.85
N LYS A 73 0.19 7.36 15.11
CA LYS A 73 1.01 8.56 15.30
C LYS A 73 1.51 9.17 13.98
N PHE A 74 1.46 8.41 12.90
CA PHE A 74 1.90 8.89 11.59
C PHE A 74 0.80 9.76 10.96
N PHE A 75 1.19 10.95 10.50
CA PHE A 75 0.30 11.85 9.77
C PHE A 75 0.55 11.71 8.27
N PHE A 76 -0.51 11.44 7.52
CA PHE A 76 -0.45 11.34 6.08
C PHE A 76 -1.09 12.59 5.48
N ALA A 77 -0.38 13.28 4.58
CA ALA A 77 -0.98 14.32 3.77
C ALA A 77 -2.00 13.72 2.80
N ASP A 78 -3.06 14.45 2.45
CA ASP A 78 -4.14 13.90 1.62
C ASP A 78 -3.67 13.55 0.20
N ASP A 79 -2.66 14.26 -0.29
CA ASP A 79 -1.99 14.07 -1.58
C ASP A 79 -0.87 13.00 -1.55
N ALA A 80 -0.58 12.39 -0.39
CA ALA A 80 0.45 11.37 -0.27
C ALA A 80 0.05 10.04 -0.93
N VAL A 81 -1.24 9.80 -1.14
CA VAL A 81 -1.76 8.58 -1.76
C VAL A 81 -1.68 8.69 -3.28
N LYS A 82 -0.95 7.76 -3.89
CA LYS A 82 -0.75 7.70 -5.35
C LYS A 82 -1.42 6.47 -5.95
N ILE A 83 -1.99 6.65 -7.13
CA ILE A 83 -2.41 5.56 -8.00
C ILE A 83 -1.27 5.30 -8.97
N MET A 84 -0.85 4.04 -9.07
CA MET A 84 0.27 3.63 -9.90
C MET A 84 -0.11 2.39 -10.67
N ALA A 85 0.24 2.36 -11.95
CA ALA A 85 0.07 1.18 -12.77
C ALA A 85 1.20 0.20 -12.46
N LEU A 86 0.84 -1.04 -12.11
CA LEU A 86 1.79 -2.12 -12.07
C LEU A 86 2.07 -2.52 -13.52
N SER A 87 3.27 -2.26 -14.01
CA SER A 87 3.69 -2.84 -15.29
C SER A 87 3.69 -4.35 -15.15
N ALA A 88 3.14 -5.07 -16.12
CA ALA A 88 3.47 -6.48 -16.26
C ALA A 88 4.99 -6.58 -16.38
N MET A 89 5.62 -7.48 -15.62
CA MET A 89 7.02 -7.82 -15.87
C MET A 89 7.12 -8.22 -17.35
N PRO A 90 8.02 -7.65 -18.15
CA PRO A 90 8.24 -8.16 -19.50
C PRO A 90 8.64 -9.62 -19.35
N SER A 91 7.86 -10.53 -19.95
CA SER A 91 8.22 -11.94 -20.07
C SER A 91 9.63 -12.00 -20.63
N ARG A 92 10.60 -12.39 -19.81
CA ARG A 92 11.96 -12.66 -20.27
C ARG A 92 11.86 -13.92 -21.13
N ASN A 93 11.54 -13.72 -22.41
CA ASN A 93 11.63 -14.75 -23.44
C ASN A 93 13.12 -15.10 -23.56
N TYR A 94 13.54 -16.17 -22.89
CA TYR A 94 14.77 -16.85 -23.22
C TYR A 94 14.49 -17.66 -24.49
N TYR A 95 15.05 -17.19 -25.60
CA TYR A 95 15.17 -17.95 -26.85
C TYR A 95 16.18 -19.08 -26.68
#